data_AF-C7GES9-F1
#
_entry.id   AF-C7GES9-F1
#
_cell.length_a   1.000
_cell.length_b   1.000
_cell.length_c   1.000
_cell.angle_alpha   90.00
_cell.angle_beta   90.00
_cell.angle_gamma   90.00
#
_symmetry.space_group_name_H-M   'P 1'
#
loop_
_entity.id
_entity.type
_entity.pdbx_description
1 polymer ?
#
loop_
_entity_poly.entity_id
_entity_poly.type
_entity_poly.pdbx_seq_one_letter_code
_entity_poly.pdbx_strand_id
1 'polypeptide(L)'
;MLEVNDGTGVFADCTLLEEADLSQTGITELEGTFEGCSALETVKLPENITKIGFGTFTGCSSLEKMDLSQTLVTEIGGSAFSACSGLKTVKFPKTLTAIDSYAFLSCKNLTGELDLSQTAVKTIGICAFYKDGGVLGKIRLPKTITEIGSEAFSWETTDGPEKIYVITSLSKDKINAEAFKRNVPVVVCPYLYTIKFDGNGAAKGKMSERACAAGQKEKLSKNKFEKKGYTFAGWNTQPDGKGTFYEENAYVKNLTKKADEVVTLYAQWKAAQYQITYNLNGGKNNKKNPKTYKITSKTIKLSNPSKKGYVFKGWYCDKKCTKKVTSIKKGSTGKVTLYAKWAKEKYTITYKLNGGKNNKKNPKTYTITSKMIKLAAPTRKGYVFKGWYRDKKCTRKVTSIKKGSTGKITLYAKWKKK
;
A
#
# COMPACT_ATOMS: atom_id res chain seq x y z
N MET A 1 -52.35 31.27 18.64
CA MET A 1 -51.47 32.00 19.58
C MET A 1 -51.85 31.49 20.96
N LEU A 2 -51.10 30.52 21.48
CA LEU A 2 -51.23 30.08 22.87
C LEU A 2 -50.17 30.88 23.65
N GLU A 3 -50.60 31.78 24.53
CA GLU A 3 -49.70 32.37 25.53
C GLU A 3 -49.40 31.29 26.56
N VAL A 4 -48.23 30.66 26.42
CA VAL A 4 -47.75 29.62 27.33
C VAL A 4 -46.92 30.32 28.40
N ASN A 5 -47.51 30.54 29.58
CA ASN A 5 -46.89 31.30 30.67
C ASN A 5 -46.07 30.44 31.66
N ASP A 6 -46.05 29.12 31.53
CA ASP A 6 -45.40 28.24 32.51
C ASP A 6 -44.74 26.96 31.96
N GLY A 7 -44.86 26.65 30.66
CA GLY A 7 -43.99 25.69 29.95
C GLY A 7 -44.09 24.21 30.36
N THR A 8 -44.68 23.87 31.51
CA THR A 8 -44.69 22.51 32.04
C THR A 8 -45.71 21.63 31.34
N GLY A 9 -45.26 20.58 30.64
CA GLY A 9 -46.12 19.52 30.09
C GLY A 9 -47.15 19.95 29.03
N VAL A 10 -47.03 21.15 28.46
CA VAL A 10 -48.07 21.77 27.59
C VAL A 10 -48.35 20.96 26.32
N PHE A 11 -47.34 20.28 25.76
CA PHE A 11 -47.46 19.41 24.60
C PHE A 11 -47.18 17.94 24.94
N ALA A 12 -47.19 17.55 26.21
CA ALA A 12 -46.97 16.16 26.59
C ALA A 12 -47.96 15.22 25.87
N ASP A 13 -47.45 14.10 25.39
CA ASP A 13 -48.14 13.06 24.62
C ASP A 13 -48.84 13.54 23.34
N CYS A 14 -48.43 14.70 22.79
CA CYS A 14 -48.86 15.15 21.47
C CYS A 14 -48.20 14.32 20.36
N THR A 15 -48.60 13.05 20.22
CA THR A 15 -48.01 12.04 19.33
C THR A 15 -48.12 12.35 17.83
N LEU A 16 -48.89 13.38 17.44
CA LEU A 16 -49.00 13.87 16.06
C LEU A 16 -48.29 15.21 15.83
N LEU A 17 -47.67 15.80 16.85
CA LEU A 17 -46.96 17.07 16.71
C LEU A 17 -45.63 16.82 15.98
N GLU A 18 -45.51 17.32 14.76
CA GLU A 18 -44.31 17.16 13.92
C GLU A 18 -43.29 18.30 14.11
N GLU A 19 -43.78 19.52 14.38
CA GLU A 19 -42.94 20.71 14.50
C GLU A 19 -43.43 21.64 15.61
N ALA A 20 -42.50 22.28 16.31
CA ALA A 20 -42.79 23.35 17.27
C ALA A 20 -41.85 24.54 17.09
N ASP A 21 -42.38 25.75 16.99
CA ASP A 21 -41.59 26.98 16.91
C ASP A 21 -41.82 27.86 18.15
N LEU A 22 -40.87 27.82 19.09
CA LEU A 22 -40.84 28.62 20.30
C LEU A 22 -39.88 29.81 20.18
N SER A 23 -39.30 30.08 19.01
CA SER A 23 -38.20 31.04 18.84
C SER A 23 -38.57 32.48 19.20
N GLN A 24 -39.85 32.84 19.09
CA GLN A 24 -40.38 34.18 19.40
C GLN A 24 -40.98 34.27 20.82
N THR A 25 -40.81 33.23 21.64
CA THR A 25 -41.31 33.22 23.01
C THR A 25 -40.30 33.81 23.97
N GLY A 26 -40.76 34.30 25.13
CA GLY A 26 -39.89 34.72 26.24
C GLY A 26 -39.46 33.58 27.16
N ILE A 27 -39.73 32.33 26.80
CA ILE A 27 -39.53 31.16 27.65
C ILE A 27 -38.04 30.99 27.94
N THR A 28 -37.69 30.96 29.22
CA THR A 28 -36.32 30.73 29.67
C THR A 28 -36.06 29.28 30.06
N GLU A 29 -37.10 28.50 30.37
CA GLU A 29 -36.97 27.12 30.84
C GLU A 29 -38.10 26.25 30.28
N LEU A 30 -37.76 25.00 29.93
CA LEU A 30 -38.74 23.98 29.53
C LEU A 30 -38.64 22.79 30.48
N GLU A 31 -39.77 22.19 30.84
CA GLU A 31 -39.80 20.98 31.69
C GLU A 31 -40.97 20.09 31.26
N GLY A 32 -40.69 18.83 30.91
CA GLY A 32 -41.68 17.88 30.40
C GLY A 32 -42.47 18.33 29.16
N THR A 33 -42.12 19.46 28.54
CA THR A 33 -42.99 20.18 27.60
C THR A 33 -43.40 19.35 26.39
N PHE A 34 -42.50 18.53 25.86
CA PHE A 34 -42.68 17.68 24.68
C PHE A 34 -42.50 16.19 25.00
N GLU A 35 -42.69 15.80 26.26
CA GLU A 35 -42.66 14.38 26.64
C GLU A 35 -43.63 13.58 25.77
N GLY A 36 -43.24 12.40 25.28
CA GLY A 36 -44.10 11.53 24.48
C GLY A 36 -44.44 12.02 23.06
N CYS A 37 -43.92 13.17 22.61
CA CYS A 37 -44.14 13.70 21.26
C CYS A 37 -43.38 12.89 20.19
N SER A 38 -43.81 11.65 19.95
CA SER A 38 -43.08 10.67 19.14
C SER A 38 -42.90 11.05 17.67
N ALA A 39 -43.79 11.89 17.12
CA ALA A 39 -43.71 12.43 15.76
C ALA A 39 -42.87 13.72 15.64
N LEU A 40 -42.39 14.31 16.74
CA LEU A 40 -41.72 15.61 16.72
C LEU A 40 -40.36 15.52 16.00
N GLU A 41 -40.25 16.14 14.85
CA GLU A 41 -39.06 16.16 14.01
C GLU A 41 -38.20 17.39 14.25
N THR A 42 -38.84 18.55 14.49
CA THR A 42 -38.13 19.83 14.66
C THR A 42 -38.71 20.69 15.78
N VAL A 43 -37.80 21.34 16.52
CA VAL A 43 -38.14 22.32 17.54
C VAL A 43 -37.20 23.51 17.40
N LYS A 44 -37.76 24.72 17.29
CA LYS A 44 -36.98 25.97 17.37
C LYS A 44 -37.14 26.55 18.76
N LEU A 45 -36.03 26.68 19.48
CA LEU A 45 -36.01 27.22 20.84
C LEU A 45 -35.70 28.74 20.81
N PRO A 46 -36.17 29.50 21.80
CA PRO A 46 -35.79 30.90 21.95
C PRO A 46 -34.31 31.00 22.38
N GLU A 47 -33.58 32.00 21.89
CA GLU A 47 -32.13 32.13 22.14
C GLU A 47 -31.80 32.34 23.62
N ASN A 48 -32.71 32.94 24.39
CA ASN A 48 -32.56 33.21 25.82
C ASN A 48 -32.89 32.02 26.72
N ILE A 49 -33.22 30.84 26.18
CA ILE A 49 -33.47 29.65 26.99
C ILE A 49 -32.21 29.24 27.76
N THR A 50 -32.36 29.06 29.08
CA THR A 50 -31.28 28.74 30.03
C THR A 50 -31.35 27.30 30.51
N LYS A 51 -32.50 26.63 30.41
CA LYS A 51 -32.66 25.26 30.91
C LYS A 51 -33.51 24.38 30.00
N ILE A 52 -33.01 23.17 29.71
CA ILE A 52 -33.81 22.06 29.19
C ILE A 52 -34.00 21.10 30.37
N GLY A 53 -35.13 21.22 31.05
CA GLY A 53 -35.43 20.54 32.30
C GLY A 53 -35.81 19.07 32.14
N PHE A 54 -36.22 18.48 33.26
CA PHE A 54 -36.53 17.06 33.37
C PHE A 54 -37.51 16.62 32.28
N GLY A 55 -37.18 15.53 31.60
CA GLY A 55 -38.05 14.86 30.63
C GLY A 55 -38.55 15.67 29.43
N THR A 56 -38.00 16.87 29.17
CA THR A 56 -38.54 17.83 28.18
C THR A 56 -38.85 17.23 26.81
N PHE A 57 -38.00 16.35 26.29
CA PHE A 57 -38.13 15.67 25.01
C PHE A 57 -38.12 14.13 25.17
N THR A 58 -38.45 13.60 26.36
CA THR A 58 -38.50 12.15 26.55
C THR A 58 -39.40 11.51 25.49
N GLY A 59 -38.91 10.47 24.82
CA GLY A 59 -39.70 9.73 23.83
C GLY A 59 -39.96 10.46 22.50
N CYS A 60 -39.32 11.62 22.24
CA CYS A 60 -39.35 12.29 20.94
C CYS A 60 -38.56 11.49 19.89
N SER A 61 -39.10 10.34 19.47
CA SER A 61 -38.38 9.34 18.68
C SER A 61 -38.06 9.79 17.25
N SER A 62 -38.77 10.77 16.70
CA SER A 62 -38.54 11.30 15.35
C SER A 62 -37.57 12.48 15.31
N LEU A 63 -37.16 13.01 16.47
CA LEU A 63 -36.26 14.14 16.57
C LEU A 63 -34.85 13.71 16.15
N GLU A 64 -34.42 14.09 14.94
CA GLU A 64 -33.13 13.65 14.40
C GLU A 64 -31.94 14.50 14.87
N LYS A 65 -32.18 15.77 15.20
CA LYS A 65 -31.14 16.74 15.54
C LYS A 65 -31.65 17.73 16.57
N MET A 66 -30.76 18.17 17.45
CA MET A 66 -31.01 19.27 18.37
C MET A 66 -29.84 20.25 18.32
N ASP A 67 -30.10 21.51 17.95
CA ASP A 67 -29.07 22.56 17.89
C ASP A 67 -29.30 23.56 19.02
N LEU A 68 -28.53 23.40 20.10
CA LEU A 68 -28.50 24.32 21.24
C LEU A 68 -27.33 25.30 21.13
N SER A 69 -26.60 25.35 20.01
CA SER A 69 -25.32 26.09 19.96
C SER A 69 -25.47 27.61 20.10
N GLN A 70 -26.63 28.16 19.77
CA GLN A 70 -26.97 29.59 19.88
C GLN A 70 -27.79 29.92 21.13
N THR A 71 -28.11 28.93 21.98
CA THR A 71 -28.88 29.17 23.20
C THR A 71 -27.99 29.51 24.40
N LEU A 72 -28.61 29.96 25.50
CA LEU A 72 -27.94 30.20 26.78
C LEU A 72 -28.04 28.99 27.74
N VAL A 73 -28.36 27.79 27.24
CA VAL A 73 -28.61 26.62 28.11
C VAL A 73 -27.39 26.34 28.98
N THR A 74 -27.61 26.28 30.29
CA THR A 74 -26.58 25.95 31.29
C THR A 74 -26.73 24.53 31.83
N GLU A 75 -27.90 23.93 31.70
CA GLU A 75 -28.25 22.63 32.27
C GLU A 75 -29.16 21.84 31.32
N ILE A 76 -28.84 20.55 31.13
CA ILE A 76 -29.72 19.55 30.53
C ILE A 76 -30.11 18.59 31.65
N GLY A 77 -31.39 18.65 32.03
CA GLY A 77 -31.95 17.92 33.16
C GLY A 77 -32.10 16.42 32.92
N GLY A 78 -32.43 15.71 34.01
CA GLY A 78 -32.56 14.27 33.99
C GLY A 78 -33.57 13.79 32.94
N SER A 79 -33.21 12.73 32.21
CA SER A 79 -34.05 12.18 31.14
C SER A 79 -34.48 13.15 30.03
N ALA A 80 -33.92 14.36 29.93
CA ALA A 80 -34.41 15.42 29.04
C ALA A 80 -34.58 14.99 27.56
N PHE A 81 -33.74 14.09 27.06
CA PHE A 81 -33.80 13.50 25.72
C PHE A 81 -33.83 11.96 25.78
N SER A 82 -34.29 11.39 26.89
CA SER A 82 -34.39 9.93 27.04
C SER A 82 -35.27 9.34 25.94
N ALA A 83 -34.88 8.20 25.38
CA ALA A 83 -35.58 7.52 24.29
C ALA A 83 -35.81 8.36 23.01
N CYS A 84 -35.05 9.45 22.80
CA CYS A 84 -34.96 10.15 21.51
C CYS A 84 -34.21 9.29 20.47
N SER A 85 -34.79 8.16 20.08
CA SER A 85 -34.08 7.11 19.35
C SER A 85 -33.69 7.52 17.92
N GLY A 86 -34.32 8.55 17.36
CA GLY A 86 -33.99 9.20 16.09
C GLY A 86 -32.80 10.15 16.16
N LEU A 87 -32.42 10.61 17.35
CA LEU A 87 -31.44 11.69 17.55
C LEU A 87 -30.04 11.24 17.12
N LYS A 88 -29.53 11.85 16.05
CA LYS A 88 -28.22 11.57 15.45
C LYS A 88 -27.15 12.53 15.94
N THR A 89 -27.52 13.80 16.15
CA THR A 89 -26.58 14.86 16.51
C THR A 89 -27.17 15.86 17.49
N VAL A 90 -26.35 16.30 18.44
CA VAL A 90 -26.67 17.42 19.34
C VAL A 90 -25.51 18.41 19.28
N LYS A 91 -25.80 19.69 19.04
CA LYS A 91 -24.81 20.76 19.22
C LYS A 91 -25.08 21.45 20.54
N PHE A 92 -24.08 21.48 21.41
CA PHE A 92 -24.20 22.06 22.75
C PHE A 92 -23.71 23.52 22.76
N PRO A 93 -24.28 24.40 23.61
CA PRO A 93 -23.79 25.76 23.78
C PRO A 93 -22.53 25.77 24.65
N LYS A 94 -21.76 26.84 24.52
CA LYS A 94 -20.56 27.07 25.35
C LYS A 94 -20.89 27.25 26.83
N THR A 95 -22.11 27.68 27.14
CA THR A 95 -22.63 27.94 28.48
C THR A 95 -23.02 26.67 29.25
N LEU A 96 -23.13 25.52 28.58
CA LEU A 96 -23.58 24.29 29.22
C LEU A 96 -22.59 23.86 30.32
N THR A 97 -23.09 23.68 31.54
CA THR A 97 -22.31 23.32 32.73
C THR A 97 -22.66 21.96 33.34
N ALA A 98 -23.86 21.44 33.10
CA ALA A 98 -24.32 20.18 33.67
C ALA A 98 -25.16 19.38 32.67
N ILE A 99 -24.94 18.07 32.64
CA ILE A 99 -25.77 17.09 31.94
C ILE A 99 -26.16 16.05 32.97
N ASP A 100 -27.44 15.98 33.30
CA ASP A 100 -27.93 15.14 34.39
C ASP A 100 -28.07 13.67 33.99
N SER A 101 -28.39 12.85 35.00
CA SER A 101 -28.55 11.41 34.84
C SER A 101 -29.61 11.08 33.80
N TYR A 102 -29.34 10.08 32.97
CA TYR A 102 -30.24 9.59 31.92
C TYR A 102 -30.61 10.60 30.83
N ALA A 103 -29.99 11.79 30.79
CA ALA A 103 -30.34 12.87 29.86
C ALA A 103 -30.49 12.45 28.39
N PHE A 104 -29.64 11.54 27.91
CA PHE A 104 -29.66 10.95 26.56
C PHE A 104 -29.72 9.43 26.59
N LEU A 105 -30.39 8.86 27.61
CA LEU A 105 -30.62 7.43 27.72
C LEU A 105 -31.33 6.90 26.46
N SER A 106 -30.86 5.79 25.89
CA SER A 106 -31.46 5.12 24.71
C SER A 106 -31.56 5.99 23.44
N CYS A 107 -30.72 7.02 23.31
CA CYS A 107 -30.51 7.76 22.06
C CYS A 107 -29.69 6.94 21.05
N LYS A 108 -30.23 5.81 20.57
CA LYS A 108 -29.48 4.78 19.82
C LYS A 108 -28.77 5.27 18.55
N ASN A 109 -29.28 6.34 17.92
CA ASN A 109 -28.69 6.90 16.71
C ASN A 109 -27.59 7.96 16.99
N LEU A 110 -27.41 8.38 18.25
CA LEU A 110 -26.35 9.29 18.68
C LEU A 110 -25.03 8.52 18.77
N THR A 111 -24.42 8.34 17.61
CA THR A 111 -23.25 7.49 17.38
C THR A 111 -22.06 8.28 16.81
N GLY A 112 -20.89 7.63 16.73
CA GLY A 112 -19.70 8.25 16.15
C GLY A 112 -18.96 9.13 17.14
N GLU A 113 -19.19 10.44 17.11
CA GLU A 113 -18.45 11.43 17.90
C GLU A 113 -19.38 12.29 18.76
N LEU A 114 -19.13 12.31 20.08
CA LEU A 114 -19.74 13.24 21.03
C LEU A 114 -18.74 14.35 21.33
N ASP A 115 -19.05 15.59 20.96
CA ASP A 115 -18.18 16.75 21.21
C ASP A 115 -18.75 17.67 22.29
N LEU A 116 -18.12 17.64 23.47
CA LEU A 116 -18.36 18.57 24.57
C LEU A 116 -17.17 19.52 24.77
N SER A 117 -16.18 19.53 23.86
CA SER A 117 -14.91 20.25 24.08
C SER A 117 -15.05 21.77 24.21
N GLN A 118 -16.10 22.34 23.62
CA GLN A 118 -16.38 23.78 23.64
C GLN A 118 -17.33 24.19 24.78
N THR A 119 -17.84 23.24 25.57
CA THR A 119 -18.76 23.53 26.67
C THR A 119 -18.00 23.87 27.95
N ALA A 120 -18.73 24.30 28.97
CA ALA A 120 -18.25 24.49 30.33
C ALA A 120 -18.67 23.33 31.26
N VAL A 121 -18.99 22.15 30.71
CA VAL A 121 -19.56 21.03 31.47
C VAL A 121 -18.62 20.62 32.60
N LYS A 122 -19.16 20.53 33.80
CA LYS A 122 -18.49 20.11 35.03
C LYS A 122 -18.93 18.70 35.44
N THR A 123 -20.22 18.42 35.31
CA THR A 123 -20.85 17.17 35.74
C THR A 123 -21.57 16.50 34.57
N ILE A 124 -21.37 15.18 34.45
CA ILE A 124 -22.13 14.31 33.57
C ILE A 124 -22.74 13.24 34.45
N GLY A 125 -24.06 13.09 34.44
CA GLY A 125 -24.78 12.21 35.35
C GLY A 125 -24.66 10.72 35.04
N ILE A 126 -25.26 9.92 35.92
CA ILE A 126 -25.31 8.45 35.80
C ILE A 126 -26.06 8.09 34.52
N CYS A 127 -25.50 7.18 33.72
CA CYS A 127 -26.11 6.72 32.47
C CYS A 127 -26.53 7.84 31.49
N ALA A 128 -25.92 9.03 31.59
CA ALA A 128 -26.33 10.21 30.82
C ALA A 128 -26.37 9.97 29.30
N PHE A 129 -25.48 9.15 28.74
CA PHE A 129 -25.46 8.74 27.33
C PHE A 129 -25.52 7.21 27.18
N TYR A 130 -26.13 6.53 28.15
CA TYR A 130 -26.32 5.08 28.12
C TYR A 130 -27.20 4.68 26.95
N LYS A 131 -26.83 3.63 26.21
CA LYS A 131 -27.57 3.21 25.02
C LYS A 131 -27.85 1.71 24.97
N ASP A 132 -29.03 1.36 24.47
CA ASP A 132 -29.41 -0.01 24.13
C ASP A 132 -29.00 -0.42 22.70
N GLY A 133 -28.41 0.50 21.93
CA GLY A 133 -27.84 0.26 20.60
C GLY A 133 -27.06 1.46 20.07
N GLY A 134 -26.13 1.23 19.14
CA GLY A 134 -25.25 2.28 18.61
C GLY A 134 -24.19 2.74 19.62
N VAL A 135 -23.04 3.21 19.12
CA VAL A 135 -21.85 3.44 19.95
C VAL A 135 -21.18 4.78 19.68
N LEU A 136 -20.64 5.39 20.74
CA LEU A 136 -19.72 6.52 20.64
C LEU A 136 -18.30 5.96 20.48
N GLY A 137 -17.67 6.20 19.32
CA GLY A 137 -16.28 5.83 19.08
C GLY A 137 -15.30 6.89 19.58
N LYS A 138 -15.73 8.15 19.66
CA LYS A 138 -14.95 9.30 20.12
C LYS A 138 -15.77 10.19 21.03
N ILE A 139 -15.17 10.64 22.12
CA ILE A 139 -15.78 11.55 23.09
C ILE A 139 -14.77 12.65 23.36
N ARG A 140 -15.10 13.91 23.04
CA ARG A 140 -14.28 15.07 23.42
C ARG A 140 -14.84 15.69 24.68
N LEU A 141 -14.03 15.74 25.72
CA LEU A 141 -14.42 16.31 27.01
C LEU A 141 -13.71 17.64 27.25
N PRO A 142 -14.40 18.66 27.79
CA PRO A 142 -13.77 19.90 28.19
C PRO A 142 -12.88 19.67 29.42
N LYS A 143 -11.92 20.56 29.64
CA LYS A 143 -11.04 20.51 30.81
C LYS A 143 -11.75 20.83 32.14
N THR A 144 -13.01 21.25 32.08
CA THR A 144 -13.84 21.68 33.23
C THR A 144 -14.51 20.52 33.96
N ILE A 145 -14.49 19.30 33.40
CA ILE A 145 -15.10 18.12 34.03
C ILE A 145 -14.48 17.88 35.40
N THR A 146 -15.34 17.82 36.40
CA THR A 146 -15.03 17.43 37.78
C THR A 146 -15.60 16.07 38.13
N GLU A 147 -16.68 15.66 37.49
CA GLU A 147 -17.40 14.42 37.79
C GLU A 147 -18.04 13.81 36.53
N ILE A 148 -17.96 12.49 36.41
CA ILE A 148 -18.65 11.68 35.40
C ILE A 148 -19.34 10.55 36.16
N GLY A 149 -20.65 10.39 35.99
CA GLY A 149 -21.44 9.38 36.66
C GLY A 149 -21.13 7.98 36.14
N SER A 150 -21.50 6.98 36.93
CA SER A 150 -21.36 5.57 36.54
C SER A 150 -22.17 5.31 35.25
N GLU A 151 -21.56 4.56 34.35
CA GLU A 151 -22.10 4.14 33.05
C GLU A 151 -22.54 5.28 32.11
N ALA A 152 -22.05 6.51 32.35
CA ALA A 152 -22.39 7.69 31.57
C ALA A 152 -22.22 7.51 30.05
N PHE A 153 -21.29 6.68 29.58
CA PHE A 153 -21.02 6.45 28.15
C PHE A 153 -21.12 4.97 27.75
N SER A 154 -21.89 4.18 28.49
CA SER A 154 -22.05 2.74 28.29
C SER A 154 -23.09 2.36 27.23
N TRP A 155 -23.09 1.10 26.82
CA TRP A 155 -24.14 0.52 25.99
C TRP A 155 -24.31 -0.99 26.22
N GLU A 156 -25.45 -1.55 25.83
CA GLU A 156 -25.80 -2.97 26.04
C GLU A 156 -25.30 -3.94 24.96
N THR A 157 -25.06 -3.48 23.73
CA THR A 157 -24.78 -4.38 22.59
C THR A 157 -23.38 -4.99 22.63
N THR A 158 -23.26 -6.25 22.19
CA THR A 158 -21.97 -6.92 21.97
C THR A 158 -21.21 -6.36 20.77
N ASP A 159 -21.94 -5.77 19.82
CA ASP A 159 -21.38 -5.03 18.70
C ASP A 159 -20.95 -3.64 19.21
N GLY A 160 -19.66 -3.35 19.16
CA GLY A 160 -19.09 -2.07 19.61
C GLY A 160 -17.74 -1.79 18.97
N PRO A 161 -17.18 -0.58 19.13
CA PRO A 161 -15.91 -0.24 18.51
C PRO A 161 -14.79 -1.05 19.17
N GLU A 162 -13.72 -1.37 18.41
CA GLU A 162 -12.53 -2.03 18.98
C GLU A 162 -11.92 -1.27 20.18
N LYS A 163 -12.16 0.05 20.23
CA LYS A 163 -11.73 0.96 21.30
C LYS A 163 -12.53 2.26 21.25
N ILE A 164 -12.63 2.94 22.40
CA ILE A 164 -13.17 4.29 22.52
C ILE A 164 -12.02 5.28 22.75
N TYR A 165 -12.09 6.42 22.08
CA TYR A 165 -11.17 7.52 22.32
C TYR A 165 -11.83 8.59 23.18
N VAL A 166 -11.27 8.83 24.37
CA VAL A 166 -11.62 9.98 25.21
C VAL A 166 -10.56 11.06 24.99
N ILE A 167 -10.96 12.13 24.32
CA ILE A 167 -10.09 13.21 23.87
C ILE A 167 -10.21 14.36 24.86
N THR A 168 -9.18 14.55 25.69
CA THR A 168 -9.20 15.53 26.76
C THR A 168 -7.78 15.83 27.26
N SER A 169 -7.59 17.03 27.82
CA SER A 169 -6.37 17.39 28.57
C SER A 169 -6.40 16.93 30.02
N LEU A 170 -7.51 16.34 30.50
CA LEU A 170 -7.63 15.80 31.84
C LEU A 170 -6.67 14.63 32.04
N SER A 171 -6.22 14.46 33.27
CA SER A 171 -5.46 13.27 33.66
C SER A 171 -6.36 12.05 33.66
N LYS A 172 -5.80 10.86 33.37
CA LYS A 172 -6.57 9.63 33.20
C LYS A 172 -7.36 9.23 34.45
N ASP A 173 -6.86 9.58 35.63
CA ASP A 173 -7.52 9.37 36.94
C ASP A 173 -8.82 10.17 37.11
N LYS A 174 -9.01 11.26 36.34
CA LYS A 174 -10.27 12.02 36.31
C LYS A 174 -11.35 11.37 35.44
N ILE A 175 -10.98 10.40 34.61
CA ILE A 175 -11.92 9.59 33.85
C ILE A 175 -12.20 8.34 34.67
N ASN A 176 -13.32 8.34 35.40
CA ASN A 176 -13.67 7.21 36.25
C ASN A 176 -13.86 5.93 35.40
N ALA A 177 -13.34 4.81 35.89
CA ALA A 177 -13.45 3.53 35.20
C ALA A 177 -14.91 3.05 35.07
N GLU A 178 -15.80 3.59 35.90
CA GLU A 178 -17.22 3.26 35.92
C GLU A 178 -18.03 3.97 34.84
N ALA A 179 -17.54 5.04 34.21
CA ALA A 179 -18.25 5.70 33.11
C ALA A 179 -18.50 4.80 31.89
N PHE A 180 -17.80 3.67 31.78
CA PHE A 180 -17.91 2.72 30.68
C PHE A 180 -18.19 1.31 31.21
N LYS A 181 -19.18 0.63 30.62
CA LYS A 181 -19.47 -0.78 30.88
C LYS A 181 -18.30 -1.62 30.41
N ARG A 182 -17.74 -2.40 31.34
CA ARG A 182 -16.47 -3.11 31.18
C ARG A 182 -16.59 -4.16 30.07
N ASN A 183 -16.06 -3.87 28.88
CA ASN A 183 -15.64 -4.83 27.84
C ASN A 183 -14.91 -4.17 26.64
N VAL A 184 -14.82 -2.83 26.58
CA VAL A 184 -14.11 -2.12 25.49
C VAL A 184 -12.89 -1.33 26.00
N PRO A 185 -11.73 -1.41 25.33
CA PRO A 185 -10.57 -0.58 25.65
C PRO A 185 -10.85 0.93 25.52
N VAL A 186 -10.60 1.68 26.59
CA VAL A 186 -10.68 3.15 26.61
C VAL A 186 -9.29 3.77 26.48
N VAL A 187 -9.10 4.58 25.45
CA VAL A 187 -7.86 5.31 25.16
C VAL A 187 -8.06 6.79 25.47
N VAL A 188 -7.47 7.25 26.58
CA VAL A 188 -7.44 8.66 26.95
C VAL A 188 -6.24 9.34 26.29
N CYS A 189 -6.47 10.44 25.58
CA CYS A 189 -5.41 11.20 24.90
C CYS A 189 -5.79 12.68 24.72
N PRO A 190 -4.81 13.60 24.57
CA PRO A 190 -5.11 15.02 24.39
C PRO A 190 -5.65 15.37 23.00
N TYR A 191 -5.31 14.57 21.97
CA TYR A 191 -5.82 14.73 20.61
C TYR A 191 -5.59 13.44 19.81
N LEU A 192 -6.36 13.31 18.72
CA LEU A 192 -6.12 12.33 17.67
C LEU A 192 -5.42 12.99 16.48
N TYR A 193 -4.73 12.19 15.69
CA TYR A 193 -4.27 12.53 14.35
C TYR A 193 -4.42 11.30 13.46
N THR A 194 -4.41 11.48 12.15
CA THR A 194 -4.60 10.38 11.20
C THR A 194 -3.31 10.13 10.45
N ILE A 195 -2.88 8.87 10.38
CA ILE A 195 -1.82 8.44 9.45
C ILE A 195 -2.47 8.02 8.14
N LYS A 196 -2.08 8.70 7.07
CA LYS A 196 -2.39 8.32 5.69
C LYS A 196 -1.15 7.73 5.03
N PHE A 197 -1.33 6.70 4.22
CA PHE A 197 -0.23 6.05 3.50
C PHE A 197 -0.32 6.36 2.00
N ASP A 198 0.77 6.89 1.46
CA ASP A 198 0.91 7.18 0.04
C ASP A 198 1.90 6.20 -0.60
N GLY A 199 1.48 5.54 -1.68
CA GLY A 199 2.31 4.55 -2.40
C GLY A 199 3.51 5.16 -3.14
N ASN A 200 3.60 6.48 -3.24
CA ASN A 200 4.69 7.27 -3.80
C ASN A 200 5.16 6.76 -5.18
N GLY A 201 4.24 6.84 -6.13
CA GLY A 201 4.43 6.32 -7.49
C GLY A 201 4.36 4.79 -7.60
N ALA A 202 3.79 4.10 -6.60
CA ALA A 202 3.33 2.73 -6.77
C ALA A 202 2.17 2.66 -7.78
N ALA A 203 2.13 1.60 -8.56
CA ALA A 203 1.11 1.43 -9.61
C ALA A 203 -0.14 0.70 -9.11
N LYS A 204 -0.04 -0.01 -7.98
CA LYS A 204 -1.11 -0.81 -7.39
C LYS A 204 -1.04 -0.80 -5.86
N GLY A 205 -2.13 -1.21 -5.24
CA GLY A 205 -2.27 -1.35 -3.80
C GLY A 205 -2.94 -0.14 -3.16
N LYS A 206 -3.52 -0.37 -1.99
CA LYS A 206 -4.12 0.66 -1.12
C LYS A 206 -3.92 0.25 0.33
N MET A 207 -3.85 1.24 1.21
CA MET A 207 -3.79 1.04 2.65
C MET A 207 -4.82 1.95 3.31
N SER A 208 -5.55 1.42 4.28
CA SER A 208 -6.50 2.20 5.05
C SER A 208 -5.76 3.22 5.91
N GLU A 209 -6.38 4.39 6.08
CA GLU A 209 -5.95 5.38 7.05
C GLU A 209 -6.07 4.83 8.47
N ARG A 210 -5.31 5.40 9.39
CA ARG A 210 -5.32 4.98 10.80
C ARG A 210 -5.42 6.19 11.73
N ALA A 211 -6.40 6.18 12.61
CA ALA A 211 -6.48 7.12 13.72
C ALA A 211 -5.47 6.73 14.81
N CYS A 212 -4.67 7.70 15.24
CA CYS A 212 -3.60 7.54 16.21
C CYS A 212 -3.84 8.48 17.40
N ALA A 213 -3.74 7.93 18.62
CA ALA A 213 -3.83 8.71 19.84
C ALA A 213 -2.48 9.31 20.20
N ALA A 214 -2.46 10.62 20.47
CA ALA A 214 -1.27 11.29 21.00
C ALA A 214 -0.82 10.61 22.31
N GLY A 215 0.49 10.37 22.41
CA GLY A 215 1.10 9.66 23.54
C GLY A 215 1.23 8.15 23.36
N GLN A 216 0.45 7.53 22.46
CA GLN A 216 0.48 6.09 22.22
C GLN A 216 1.48 5.69 21.13
N LYS A 217 2.10 4.51 21.28
CA LYS A 217 2.93 3.90 20.23
C LYS A 217 2.03 3.12 19.29
N GLU A 218 2.18 3.34 18.00
CA GLU A 218 1.37 2.71 16.96
C GLU A 218 2.27 1.93 16.00
N LYS A 219 1.95 0.66 15.75
CA LYS A 219 2.70 -0.18 14.81
C LYS A 219 2.22 0.09 13.39
N LEU A 220 3.13 0.49 12.49
CA LEU A 220 2.80 0.68 11.09
C LEU A 220 2.38 -0.66 10.46
N SER A 221 1.36 -0.60 9.60
CA SER A 221 0.90 -1.78 8.85
C SER A 221 1.92 -2.20 7.81
N LYS A 222 1.95 -3.51 7.53
CA LYS A 222 2.70 -4.07 6.40
C LYS A 222 2.30 -3.38 5.10
N ASN A 223 3.28 -3.06 4.26
CA ASN A 223 3.02 -2.38 3.00
C ASN A 223 2.16 -3.25 2.07
N LYS A 224 1.13 -2.65 1.47
CA LYS A 224 0.28 -3.28 0.45
C LYS A 224 0.43 -2.66 -0.94
N PHE A 225 1.28 -1.63 -1.08
CA PHE A 225 1.58 -1.03 -2.38
C PHE A 225 2.57 -1.88 -3.17
N GLU A 226 2.46 -1.83 -4.49
CA GLU A 226 3.36 -2.50 -5.42
C GLU A 226 3.88 -1.53 -6.48
N LYS A 227 5.20 -1.47 -6.62
CA LYS A 227 5.88 -0.66 -7.64
C LYS A 227 6.75 -1.55 -8.53
N LYS A 228 6.30 -1.77 -9.76
CA LYS A 228 6.97 -2.66 -10.74
C LYS A 228 8.46 -2.28 -10.88
N GLY A 229 9.35 -3.24 -10.63
CA GLY A 229 10.79 -3.01 -10.74
C GLY A 229 11.48 -2.57 -9.45
N TYR A 230 10.75 -2.41 -8.35
CA TYR A 230 11.24 -1.89 -7.08
C TYR A 230 10.87 -2.80 -5.92
N THR A 231 11.66 -2.76 -4.85
CA THR A 231 11.36 -3.34 -3.55
C THR A 231 11.03 -2.21 -2.58
N PHE A 232 10.01 -2.41 -1.76
CA PHE A 232 9.66 -1.49 -0.68
C PHE A 232 10.83 -1.39 0.30
N ALA A 233 11.25 -0.17 0.63
CA ALA A 233 12.37 0.10 1.53
C ALA A 233 11.89 0.52 2.93
N GLY A 234 10.75 1.20 3.02
CA GLY A 234 10.20 1.74 4.25
C GLY A 234 9.29 2.93 3.97
N TRP A 235 8.87 3.63 5.02
CA TRP A 235 8.05 4.84 4.97
C TRP A 235 8.90 6.08 5.25
N ASN A 236 8.47 7.24 4.76
CA ASN A 236 9.10 8.52 5.09
C ASN A 236 8.05 9.62 5.26
N THR A 237 8.31 10.60 6.11
CA THR A 237 7.39 11.75 6.29
C THR A 237 7.39 12.73 5.11
N GLN A 238 8.29 12.57 4.15
CA GLN A 238 8.34 13.36 2.91
C GLN A 238 8.44 12.44 1.68
N PRO A 239 7.84 12.84 0.54
CA PRO A 239 7.83 12.02 -0.67
C PRO A 239 9.23 11.85 -1.28
N ASP A 240 10.11 12.84 -1.15
CA ASP A 240 11.48 12.80 -1.68
C ASP A 240 12.46 12.02 -0.80
N GLY A 241 12.01 11.52 0.36
CA GLY A 241 12.79 10.72 1.29
C GLY A 241 13.68 11.53 2.24
N LYS A 242 13.60 12.87 2.25
CA LYS A 242 14.41 13.72 3.15
C LYS A 242 13.81 13.90 4.55
N GLY A 243 12.57 13.45 4.75
CA GLY A 243 11.93 13.43 6.06
C GLY A 243 12.45 12.29 6.95
N THR A 244 11.74 12.04 8.03
CA THR A 244 12.04 10.94 8.96
C THR A 244 11.68 9.61 8.33
N PHE A 245 12.65 8.70 8.28
CA PHE A 245 12.49 7.35 7.74
C PHE A 245 12.03 6.35 8.81
N TYR A 246 11.14 5.45 8.41
CA TYR A 246 10.66 4.34 9.24
C TYR A 246 10.72 3.03 8.45
N GLU A 247 11.29 2.00 9.04
CA GLU A 247 11.31 0.66 8.45
C GLU A 247 9.90 0.04 8.39
N GLU A 248 9.74 -1.03 7.61
CA GLU A 248 8.47 -1.76 7.58
C GLU A 248 8.12 -2.29 8.98
N ASN A 249 6.87 -2.13 9.41
CA ASN A 249 6.37 -2.53 10.72
C ASN A 249 7.00 -1.78 11.92
N ALA A 250 7.68 -0.65 11.70
CA ALA A 250 8.18 0.20 12.77
C ALA A 250 7.03 0.71 13.67
N TYR A 251 7.37 1.01 14.93
CA TYR A 251 6.47 1.74 15.83
C TYR A 251 6.71 3.25 15.67
N VAL A 252 5.63 4.01 15.55
CA VAL A 252 5.64 5.48 15.52
C VAL A 252 4.89 6.04 16.73
N LYS A 253 5.19 7.28 17.10
CA LYS A 253 4.51 8.00 18.18
C LYS A 253 4.59 9.50 17.90
N ASN A 254 3.48 10.21 18.12
CA ASN A 254 3.40 11.67 18.02
C ASN A 254 3.96 12.25 16.72
N LEU A 255 3.49 11.76 15.56
CA LEU A 255 3.95 12.28 14.26
C LEU A 255 3.54 13.74 14.02
N THR A 256 2.55 14.23 14.75
CA THR A 256 2.17 15.64 14.82
C THR A 256 1.72 16.02 16.23
N LYS A 257 1.71 17.33 16.50
CA LYS A 257 1.13 17.97 17.69
C LYS A 257 -0.25 18.59 17.44
N LYS A 258 -0.73 18.61 16.20
CA LYS A 258 -2.01 19.23 15.85
C LYS A 258 -3.14 18.21 15.93
N ALA A 259 -4.24 18.62 16.56
CA ALA A 259 -5.45 17.81 16.61
C ALA A 259 -6.03 17.65 15.20
N ASP A 260 -6.48 16.43 14.90
CA ASP A 260 -7.17 16.03 13.68
C ASP A 260 -6.36 16.22 12.39
N GLU A 261 -5.05 16.49 12.48
CA GLU A 261 -4.17 16.60 11.32
C GLU A 261 -3.92 15.23 10.68
N VAL A 262 -3.89 15.21 9.35
CA VAL A 262 -3.55 14.02 8.56
C VAL A 262 -2.07 14.05 8.22
N VAL A 263 -1.28 13.17 8.85
CA VAL A 263 0.12 12.96 8.53
C VAL A 263 0.23 11.91 7.43
N THR A 264 0.82 12.29 6.29
CA THR A 264 1.06 11.35 5.18
C THR A 264 2.45 10.73 5.29
N LEU A 265 2.50 9.40 5.30
CA LEU A 265 3.72 8.61 5.17
C LEU A 265 3.85 8.10 3.73
N TYR A 266 4.97 8.41 3.10
CA TYR A 266 5.26 8.09 1.71
C TYR A 266 6.14 6.86 1.60
N ALA A 267 5.73 5.90 0.79
CA ALA A 267 6.53 4.70 0.52
C ALA A 267 7.86 5.08 -0.13
N GLN A 268 8.96 4.50 0.36
CA GLN A 268 10.27 4.64 -0.24
C GLN A 268 10.65 3.35 -0.95
N TRP A 269 11.26 3.49 -2.13
CA TRP A 269 11.43 2.39 -3.07
C TRP A 269 12.87 2.24 -3.53
N LYS A 270 13.41 1.03 -3.43
CA LYS A 270 14.74 0.69 -3.94
C LYS A 270 14.61 -0.10 -5.24
N ALA A 271 15.30 0.32 -6.31
CA ALA A 271 15.27 -0.39 -7.58
C ALA A 271 15.78 -1.84 -7.41
N ALA A 272 14.93 -2.81 -7.75
CA ALA A 272 15.23 -4.23 -7.64
C ALA A 272 16.34 -4.62 -8.63
N GLN A 273 17.24 -5.50 -8.19
CA GLN A 273 18.35 -6.00 -9.00
C GLN A 273 18.03 -7.39 -9.54
N TYR A 274 18.10 -7.54 -10.85
CA TYR A 274 17.81 -8.77 -11.57
C TYR A 274 19.07 -9.41 -12.14
N GLN A 275 19.14 -10.74 -12.07
CA GLN A 275 20.24 -11.53 -12.64
C GLN A 275 20.04 -11.76 -14.15
N ILE A 276 21.15 -11.75 -14.88
CA ILE A 276 21.24 -12.13 -16.29
C ILE A 276 22.04 -13.43 -16.39
N THR A 277 21.41 -14.48 -16.88
CA THR A 277 22.04 -15.78 -17.11
C THR A 277 22.36 -15.95 -18.58
N TYR A 278 23.64 -16.15 -18.92
CA TYR A 278 24.08 -16.43 -20.28
C TYR A 278 24.34 -17.93 -20.45
N ASN A 279 23.43 -18.63 -21.13
CA ASN A 279 23.69 -19.97 -21.60
C ASN A 279 24.51 -19.92 -22.90
N LEU A 280 25.82 -20.14 -22.74
CA LEU A 280 26.79 -20.02 -23.83
C LEU A 280 26.85 -21.25 -24.74
N ASN A 281 26.17 -22.35 -24.39
CA ASN A 281 26.23 -23.62 -25.13
C ASN A 281 27.68 -24.05 -25.46
N GLY A 282 28.58 -23.95 -24.48
CA GLY A 282 30.01 -24.29 -24.61
C GLY A 282 30.90 -23.20 -25.22
N GLY A 283 30.41 -21.96 -25.36
CA GLY A 283 31.21 -20.78 -25.67
C GLY A 283 31.75 -20.06 -24.42
N LYS A 284 32.45 -18.94 -24.63
CA LYS A 284 32.94 -18.02 -23.62
C LYS A 284 32.23 -16.66 -23.76
N ASN A 285 31.73 -16.12 -22.64
CA ASN A 285 31.01 -14.84 -22.67
C ASN A 285 31.96 -13.66 -22.94
N ASN A 286 31.39 -12.58 -23.45
CA ASN A 286 32.09 -11.32 -23.57
C ASN A 286 32.14 -10.60 -22.20
N LYS A 287 33.30 -10.06 -21.81
CA LYS A 287 33.47 -9.33 -20.53
C LYS A 287 32.59 -8.08 -20.43
N LYS A 288 32.17 -7.50 -21.57
CA LYS A 288 31.27 -6.33 -21.62
C LYS A 288 29.81 -6.67 -21.24
N ASN A 289 29.44 -7.95 -21.24
CA ASN A 289 28.09 -8.37 -20.87
C ASN A 289 27.95 -8.38 -19.34
N PRO A 290 27.07 -7.55 -18.74
CA PRO A 290 26.92 -7.47 -17.30
C PRO A 290 26.22 -8.71 -16.75
N LYS A 291 26.44 -9.00 -15.46
CA LYS A 291 25.78 -10.11 -14.74
C LYS A 291 24.40 -9.74 -14.22
N THR A 292 24.14 -8.45 -13.96
CA THR A 292 22.89 -7.96 -13.38
C THR A 292 22.43 -6.68 -14.06
N TYR A 293 21.15 -6.34 -13.85
CA TYR A 293 20.57 -5.07 -14.27
C TYR A 293 19.44 -4.66 -13.33
N LYS A 294 19.03 -3.40 -13.41
CA LYS A 294 17.88 -2.83 -12.69
C LYS A 294 16.91 -2.22 -13.70
N ILE A 295 15.68 -1.97 -13.29
CA ILE A 295 14.70 -1.25 -14.14
C ILE A 295 15.22 0.12 -14.62
N THR A 296 16.03 0.79 -13.79
CA THR A 296 16.66 2.09 -14.08
C THR A 296 17.91 2.00 -14.97
N SER A 297 18.41 0.79 -15.27
CA SER A 297 19.60 0.63 -16.13
C SER A 297 19.33 1.15 -17.54
N LYS A 298 20.33 1.82 -18.13
CA LYS A 298 20.31 2.14 -19.58
C LYS A 298 20.20 0.85 -20.38
N THR A 299 19.70 0.93 -21.62
CA THR A 299 19.59 -0.23 -22.52
C THR A 299 20.94 -0.94 -22.67
N ILE A 300 20.98 -2.22 -22.33
CA ILE A 300 22.19 -3.05 -22.39
C ILE A 300 22.25 -3.71 -23.77
N LYS A 301 23.20 -3.29 -24.61
CA LYS A 301 23.49 -3.95 -25.88
C LYS A 301 24.32 -5.21 -25.63
N LEU A 302 23.85 -6.35 -26.14
CA LEU A 302 24.50 -7.65 -25.92
C LEU A 302 25.70 -7.81 -26.86
N SER A 303 26.88 -7.96 -26.28
CA SER A 303 28.11 -8.21 -27.02
C SER A 303 28.22 -9.67 -27.43
N ASN A 304 28.83 -9.92 -28.59
CA ASN A 304 29.01 -11.27 -29.12
C ASN A 304 29.96 -12.09 -28.22
N PRO A 305 29.56 -13.31 -27.83
CA PRO A 305 30.45 -14.27 -27.19
C PRO A 305 31.36 -14.93 -28.23
N SER A 306 32.32 -15.75 -27.79
CA SER A 306 33.21 -16.50 -28.68
C SER A 306 33.14 -18.01 -28.44
N LYS A 307 33.30 -18.80 -29.50
CA LYS A 307 33.39 -20.27 -29.42
C LYS A 307 34.28 -20.79 -30.55
N LYS A 308 35.43 -21.40 -30.20
CA LYS A 308 36.41 -21.90 -31.17
C LYS A 308 35.76 -22.88 -32.14
N GLY A 309 35.89 -22.67 -33.45
CA GLY A 309 35.32 -23.54 -34.48
C GLY A 309 33.88 -23.22 -34.89
N TYR A 310 33.29 -22.15 -34.35
CA TYR A 310 31.88 -21.80 -34.56
C TYR A 310 31.71 -20.30 -34.85
N VAL A 311 30.72 -19.99 -35.68
CA VAL A 311 30.24 -18.64 -35.95
C VAL A 311 29.04 -18.36 -35.05
N PHE A 312 29.07 -17.23 -34.34
CA PHE A 312 27.95 -16.77 -33.53
C PHE A 312 26.78 -16.33 -34.42
N LYS A 313 25.57 -16.83 -34.13
CA LYS A 313 24.36 -16.53 -34.93
C LYS A 313 23.37 -15.61 -34.20
N GLY A 314 23.63 -15.25 -32.95
CA GLY A 314 22.82 -14.32 -32.17
C GLY A 314 22.50 -14.83 -30.77
N TRP A 315 22.00 -13.91 -29.95
CA TRP A 315 21.39 -14.19 -28.65
C TRP A 315 19.90 -14.44 -28.81
N TYR A 316 19.34 -15.30 -27.97
CA TYR A 316 17.93 -15.67 -27.98
C TYR A 316 17.39 -15.72 -26.56
N CYS A 317 16.12 -15.39 -26.33
CA CYS A 317 15.51 -15.45 -24.99
C CYS A 317 14.82 -16.79 -24.68
N ASP A 318 14.87 -17.75 -25.59
CA ASP A 318 14.31 -19.08 -25.44
C ASP A 318 15.35 -20.16 -25.75
N LYS A 319 15.24 -21.31 -25.07
CA LYS A 319 16.17 -22.44 -25.22
C LYS A 319 16.23 -23.00 -26.65
N LYS A 320 15.11 -22.97 -27.38
CA LYS A 320 15.01 -23.45 -28.77
C LYS A 320 15.65 -22.48 -29.78
N CYS A 321 16.08 -21.30 -29.33
CA CYS A 321 16.68 -20.25 -30.15
C CYS A 321 15.79 -19.82 -31.32
N THR A 322 14.54 -19.47 -31.00
CA THR A 322 13.50 -19.00 -31.94
C THR A 322 13.25 -17.50 -31.82
N LYS A 323 13.36 -16.91 -30.62
CA LYS A 323 13.14 -15.49 -30.33
C LYS A 323 14.48 -14.77 -30.16
N LYS A 324 14.97 -14.20 -31.26
CA LYS A 324 16.26 -13.50 -31.30
C LYS A 324 16.18 -12.17 -30.53
N VAL A 325 17.24 -11.86 -29.79
CA VAL A 325 17.39 -10.60 -29.04
C VAL A 325 18.77 -10.00 -29.24
N THR A 326 18.87 -8.68 -29.15
CA THR A 326 20.14 -7.94 -29.28
C THR A 326 20.43 -7.04 -28.09
N SER A 327 19.45 -6.78 -27.24
CA SER A 327 19.58 -5.92 -26.06
C SER A 327 18.55 -6.23 -24.98
N ILE A 328 18.85 -5.84 -23.75
CA ILE A 328 17.87 -5.70 -22.66
C ILE A 328 17.49 -4.21 -22.61
N LYS A 329 16.23 -3.88 -22.92
CA LYS A 329 15.75 -2.49 -23.01
C LYS A 329 15.66 -1.84 -21.61
N LYS A 330 15.90 -0.52 -21.51
CA LYS A 330 15.60 0.27 -20.31
C LYS A 330 14.15 0.01 -19.87
N GLY A 331 13.90 -0.10 -18.56
CA GLY A 331 12.58 -0.41 -18.01
C GLY A 331 12.23 -1.91 -17.95
N SER A 332 13.12 -2.80 -18.42
CA SER A 332 12.92 -4.24 -18.28
C SER A 332 12.97 -4.67 -16.81
N THR A 333 12.24 -5.74 -16.48
CA THR A 333 12.17 -6.30 -15.12
C THR A 333 12.24 -7.83 -15.16
N GLY A 334 12.70 -8.43 -14.06
CA GLY A 334 12.70 -9.88 -13.87
C GLY A 334 14.00 -10.55 -14.30
N LYS A 335 14.15 -11.83 -13.90
CA LYS A 335 15.33 -12.63 -14.28
C LYS A 335 15.32 -12.86 -15.79
N VAL A 336 16.48 -12.73 -16.43
CA VAL A 336 16.64 -12.91 -17.88
C VAL A 336 17.62 -14.06 -18.15
N THR A 337 17.23 -15.00 -19.00
CA THR A 337 18.11 -16.05 -19.50
C THR A 337 18.30 -15.90 -21.01
N LEU A 338 19.55 -15.84 -21.46
CA LEU A 338 19.95 -15.64 -22.85
C LEU A 338 20.72 -16.85 -23.38
N TYR A 339 20.39 -17.32 -24.57
CA TYR A 339 20.98 -18.48 -25.21
C TYR A 339 21.80 -18.08 -26.43
N ALA A 340 23.06 -18.51 -26.48
CA ALA A 340 23.93 -18.30 -27.62
C ALA A 340 23.69 -19.37 -28.69
N LYS A 341 23.32 -18.96 -29.91
CA LYS A 341 23.21 -19.86 -31.07
C LYS A 341 24.51 -19.87 -31.86
N TRP A 342 24.94 -21.05 -32.24
CA TRP A 342 26.21 -21.28 -32.94
C TRP A 342 25.97 -22.06 -34.23
N ALA A 343 26.65 -21.68 -35.31
CA ALA A 343 26.81 -22.53 -36.48
C ALA A 343 28.25 -22.97 -36.60
N LYS A 344 28.48 -24.21 -37.02
CA LYS A 344 29.83 -24.72 -37.27
C LYS A 344 30.47 -23.89 -38.38
N GLU A 345 31.68 -23.40 -38.15
CA GLU A 345 32.43 -22.70 -39.17
C GLU A 345 32.96 -23.72 -40.19
N LYS A 346 32.78 -23.43 -41.48
CA LYS A 346 33.30 -24.25 -42.58
C LYS A 346 34.64 -23.70 -43.03
N TYR A 347 35.66 -24.53 -42.93
CA TYR A 347 37.02 -24.20 -43.36
C TYR A 347 37.31 -24.82 -44.72
N THR A 348 37.92 -24.05 -45.62
CA THR A 348 38.29 -24.51 -46.96
C THR A 348 39.62 -25.27 -46.95
N ILE A 349 39.69 -26.34 -47.73
CA ILE A 349 40.92 -27.09 -48.01
C ILE A 349 41.31 -26.80 -49.46
N THR A 350 42.48 -26.20 -49.64
CA THR A 350 43.05 -25.88 -50.95
C THR A 350 44.11 -26.91 -51.32
N TYR A 351 43.90 -27.64 -52.41
CA TYR A 351 44.86 -28.62 -52.93
C TYR A 351 45.67 -28.00 -54.06
N LYS A 352 46.97 -27.80 -53.85
CA LYS A 352 47.94 -27.39 -54.86
C LYS A 352 48.53 -28.65 -55.48
N LEU A 353 47.94 -29.04 -56.60
CA LEU A 353 48.19 -30.34 -57.25
C LEU A 353 49.44 -30.37 -58.11
N ASN A 354 50.02 -29.22 -58.45
CA ASN A 354 51.23 -29.10 -59.26
C ASN A 354 51.14 -29.94 -60.57
N GLY A 355 50.06 -29.75 -61.33
CA GLY A 355 49.81 -30.47 -62.60
C GLY A 355 49.10 -31.82 -62.48
N GLY A 356 48.70 -32.26 -61.27
CA GLY A 356 47.90 -33.46 -61.06
C GLY A 356 46.38 -33.22 -60.98
N LYS A 357 45.61 -34.31 -60.89
CA LYS A 357 44.16 -34.35 -60.64
C LYS A 357 43.89 -34.86 -59.22
N ASN A 358 43.05 -34.15 -58.46
CA ASN A 358 42.75 -34.52 -57.07
C ASN A 358 41.90 -35.80 -56.98
N ASN A 359 42.01 -36.50 -55.86
CA ASN A 359 41.16 -37.63 -55.55
C ASN A 359 39.75 -37.17 -55.15
N LYS A 360 38.69 -37.80 -55.68
CA LYS A 360 37.29 -37.46 -55.34
C LYS A 360 36.97 -37.66 -53.84
N LYS A 361 37.72 -38.51 -53.13
CA LYS A 361 37.57 -38.74 -51.68
C LYS A 361 38.10 -37.58 -50.82
N ASN A 362 38.89 -36.67 -51.39
CA ASN A 362 39.43 -35.52 -50.69
C ASN A 362 38.37 -34.39 -50.63
N PRO A 363 37.86 -34.01 -49.44
CA PRO A 363 36.80 -33.02 -49.33
C PRO A 363 37.33 -31.60 -49.58
N LYS A 364 36.46 -30.72 -50.10
CA LYS A 364 36.80 -29.30 -50.31
C LYS A 364 36.73 -28.46 -49.02
N THR A 365 35.96 -28.92 -48.03
CA THR A 365 35.77 -28.20 -46.76
C THR A 365 35.69 -29.16 -45.58
N TYR A 366 35.97 -28.65 -44.38
CA TYR A 366 35.78 -29.39 -43.14
C TYR A 366 35.30 -28.45 -42.02
N THR A 367 34.86 -29.03 -40.90
CA THR A 367 34.46 -28.30 -39.68
C THR A 367 35.23 -28.85 -38.48
N ILE A 368 35.20 -28.15 -37.36
CA ILE A 368 35.82 -28.63 -36.11
C ILE A 368 35.29 -30.01 -35.66
N THR A 369 34.05 -30.36 -36.03
CA THR A 369 33.42 -31.65 -35.70
C THR A 369 33.62 -32.75 -36.75
N SER A 370 34.25 -32.44 -37.90
CA SER A 370 34.51 -33.45 -38.92
C SER A 370 35.34 -34.61 -38.33
N LYS A 371 34.98 -35.85 -38.68
CA LYS A 371 35.82 -37.03 -38.39
C LYS A 371 37.21 -36.80 -39.03
N MET A 372 38.22 -37.55 -38.55
CA MET A 372 39.57 -37.47 -39.13
C MET A 372 39.51 -37.69 -40.65
N ILE A 373 40.04 -36.74 -41.42
CA ILE A 373 40.07 -36.82 -42.88
C ILE A 373 41.42 -37.42 -43.27
N LYS A 374 41.45 -38.69 -43.69
CA LYS A 374 42.64 -39.29 -44.31
C LYS A 374 42.77 -38.75 -45.74
N LEU A 375 43.95 -38.23 -46.09
CA LEU A 375 44.18 -37.61 -47.39
C LEU A 375 44.53 -38.70 -48.42
N ALA A 376 43.67 -38.86 -49.42
CA ALA A 376 43.88 -39.82 -50.49
C ALA A 376 44.90 -39.28 -51.52
N ALA A 377 45.64 -40.20 -52.15
CA ALA A 377 46.61 -39.86 -53.17
C ALA A 377 45.91 -39.27 -54.42
N PRO A 378 46.36 -38.11 -54.93
CA PRO A 378 45.97 -37.59 -56.24
C PRO A 378 46.68 -38.37 -57.36
N THR A 379 46.29 -38.14 -58.61
CA THR A 379 46.92 -38.76 -59.79
C THR A 379 47.58 -37.74 -60.71
N ARG A 380 48.69 -38.12 -61.35
CA ARG A 380 49.37 -37.31 -62.38
C ARG A 380 50.08 -38.26 -63.37
N LYS A 381 49.74 -38.18 -64.66
CA LYS A 381 50.31 -39.06 -65.70
C LYS A 381 51.84 -38.87 -65.75
N GLY A 382 52.61 -39.97 -65.71
CA GLY A 382 54.08 -39.94 -65.75
C GLY A 382 54.79 -39.63 -64.43
N TYR A 383 54.07 -39.55 -63.29
CA TYR A 383 54.66 -39.24 -61.98
C TYR A 383 54.19 -40.19 -60.88
N VAL A 384 55.02 -40.37 -59.85
CA VAL A 384 54.71 -41.08 -58.60
C VAL A 384 54.41 -40.05 -57.51
N PHE A 385 53.27 -40.20 -56.83
CA PHE A 385 52.91 -39.35 -55.69
C PHE A 385 53.78 -39.68 -54.46
N LYS A 386 54.41 -38.67 -53.86
CA LYS A 386 55.31 -38.85 -52.69
C LYS A 386 54.69 -38.40 -51.36
N GLY A 387 53.57 -37.69 -51.39
CA GLY A 387 52.83 -37.29 -50.20
C GLY A 387 52.20 -35.90 -50.29
N TRP A 388 51.33 -35.60 -49.33
CA TRP A 388 50.78 -34.27 -49.12
C TRP A 388 51.65 -33.50 -48.11
N TYR A 389 51.79 -32.19 -48.32
CA TYR A 389 52.62 -31.31 -47.49
C TYR A 389 51.89 -30.02 -47.14
N ARG A 390 52.21 -29.41 -45.99
CA ARG A 390 51.59 -28.16 -45.51
C ARG A 390 52.23 -26.88 -46.07
N ASP A 391 53.37 -27.01 -46.71
CA ASP A 391 54.18 -25.91 -47.23
C ASP A 391 54.60 -26.16 -48.70
N LYS A 392 54.88 -25.08 -49.43
CA LYS A 392 55.21 -25.13 -50.86
C LYS A 392 56.51 -25.89 -51.14
N LYS A 393 57.51 -25.81 -50.25
CA LYS A 393 58.80 -26.51 -50.37
C LYS A 393 58.70 -28.02 -50.10
N CYS A 394 57.54 -28.48 -49.66
CA CYS A 394 57.25 -29.87 -49.36
C CYS A 394 58.20 -30.47 -48.30
N THR A 395 58.34 -29.77 -47.17
CA THR A 395 59.13 -30.22 -46.01
C THR A 395 58.26 -30.76 -44.88
N ARG A 396 57.04 -30.24 -44.70
CA ARG A 396 56.09 -30.64 -43.64
C ARG A 396 55.04 -31.63 -44.15
N LYS A 397 55.39 -32.91 -44.17
CA LYS A 397 54.51 -33.99 -44.65
C LYS A 397 53.27 -34.14 -43.76
N VAL A 398 52.13 -34.44 -44.37
CA VAL A 398 50.86 -34.69 -43.67
C VAL A 398 50.09 -35.81 -44.36
N THR A 399 49.46 -36.68 -43.58
CA THR A 399 48.65 -37.80 -44.08
C THR A 399 47.16 -37.63 -43.76
N SER A 400 46.81 -36.77 -42.81
CA SER A 400 45.42 -36.52 -42.41
C SER A 400 45.18 -35.13 -41.83
N ILE A 401 43.91 -34.73 -41.78
CA ILE A 401 43.43 -33.60 -40.99
C ILE A 401 42.76 -34.18 -39.74
N LYS A 402 43.31 -33.88 -38.56
CA LYS A 402 42.83 -34.41 -37.27
C LYS A 402 41.45 -33.81 -36.93
N LYS A 403 40.60 -34.59 -36.25
CA LYS A 403 39.35 -34.12 -35.63
C LYS A 403 39.67 -32.94 -34.69
N GLY A 404 38.83 -31.91 -34.67
CA GLY A 404 39.06 -30.70 -33.86
C GLY A 404 39.95 -29.63 -34.53
N SER A 405 40.47 -29.86 -35.73
CA SER A 405 41.23 -28.86 -36.48
C SER A 405 40.35 -27.65 -36.84
N THR A 406 40.96 -26.46 -36.97
CA THR A 406 40.30 -25.21 -37.36
C THR A 406 41.16 -24.43 -38.34
N GLY A 407 40.56 -23.49 -39.07
CA GLY A 407 41.26 -22.58 -39.99
C GLY A 407 41.38 -23.11 -41.42
N LYS A 408 41.66 -22.22 -42.37
CA LYS A 408 41.86 -22.62 -43.78
C LYS A 408 43.14 -23.46 -43.90
N ILE A 409 43.10 -24.48 -44.75
CA ILE A 409 44.23 -25.39 -44.98
C ILE A 409 44.65 -25.31 -46.45
N THR A 410 45.95 -25.23 -46.70
CA THR A 410 46.54 -25.45 -48.03
C THR A 410 47.45 -26.68 -47.99
N LEU A 411 47.31 -27.57 -48.97
CA LEU A 411 48.05 -28.82 -49.11
C LEU A 411 48.73 -28.90 -50.47
N TYR A 412 50.01 -29.25 -50.50
CA TYR A 412 50.83 -29.35 -51.71
C TYR A 412 51.13 -30.81 -52.02
N ALA A 413 50.93 -31.21 -53.28
CA ALA A 413 51.28 -32.54 -53.76
C ALA A 413 52.75 -32.58 -54.22
N LYS A 414 53.54 -33.49 -53.65
CA LYS A 414 54.91 -33.78 -54.11
C LYS A 414 54.91 -34.95 -55.09
N TRP A 415 55.63 -34.79 -56.18
CA TRP A 415 55.73 -35.76 -57.28
C TRP A 415 57.19 -36.12 -57.55
N LYS A 416 57.45 -37.36 -57.96
CA LYS A 416 58.73 -37.80 -58.57
C LYS A 416 58.41 -38.29 -59.99
N LYS A 417 59.15 -37.84 -61.01
CA LYS A 417 58.96 -38.36 -62.39
C LYS A 417 59.21 -39.87 -62.38
N LYS A 418 58.39 -40.62 -63.11
CA LYS A 418 58.59 -42.06 -63.31
C LYS A 418 59.89 -42.32 -64.05
#